data_AF-V5HY15-F1
#
_entry.id   AF-V5HY15-F1
#
_cell.length_a   1.000
_cell.length_b   1.000
_cell.length_c   1.000
_cell.angle_alpha   90.00
_cell.angle_beta   90.00
_cell.angle_gamma   90.00
#
_symmetry.space_group_name_H-M   'P 1'
#
loop_
_entity.id
_entity.type
_entity.pdbx_description
1 polymer ?
#
loop_
_entity_poly.entity_id
_entity_poly.type
_entity_poly.pdbx_seq_one_letter_code
_entity_poly.pdbx_strand_id
1 'polypeptide(L)'
;SHFVQSQGLKDAQCVVFCHRKSSASGEGHVSQLSPQFSRINWVSTIIDDHDDGGKGGEQLKQEFSKFLERLLNAVNERHDQEELSIIGHER
;
A
#
# COMPACT_ATOMS: atom_id res chain seq x y z
N SER A 1 -12.75 0.34 1.89
CA SER A 1 -13.19 0.68 3.26
C SER A 1 -13.97 2.01 3.23
N HIS A 2 -14.88 2.29 4.16
CA HIS A 2 -15.60 3.60 4.16
C HIS A 2 -14.62 4.77 4.33
N PHE A 3 -13.58 4.58 5.15
CA PHE A 3 -12.51 5.57 5.34
C PHE A 3 -11.79 5.91 4.02
N VAL A 4 -11.27 4.93 3.29
CA VAL A 4 -10.53 5.17 2.04
C VAL A 4 -11.42 5.81 0.97
N GLN A 5 -12.65 5.30 0.81
CA GLN A 5 -13.60 5.84 -0.17
C GLN A 5 -14.02 7.28 0.15
N SER A 6 -14.15 7.64 1.43
CA SER A 6 -14.48 9.02 1.85
C SER A 6 -13.43 10.05 1.44
N GLN A 7 -12.19 9.61 1.17
CA GLN A 7 -11.10 10.45 0.68
C GLN A 7 -11.04 10.50 -0.86
N GLY A 8 -12.01 9.90 -1.55
CA GLY A 8 -12.01 9.77 -3.00
C GLY A 8 -10.94 8.79 -3.53
N LEU A 9 -10.42 7.92 -2.66
CA LEU A 9 -9.40 6.93 -3.00
C LEU A 9 -10.00 5.52 -3.13
N LYS A 10 -9.32 4.64 -3.86
CA LYS A 10 -9.59 3.19 -3.91
C LYS A 10 -8.63 2.47 -2.95
N ASP A 11 -9.07 1.36 -2.36
CA ASP A 11 -8.23 0.55 -1.45
C ASP A 11 -6.89 0.13 -2.10
N ALA A 12 -6.87 -0.07 -3.43
CA ALA A 12 -5.67 -0.38 -4.22
C ALA A 12 -4.65 0.76 -4.33
N GLN A 13 -5.06 2.01 -4.06
CA GLN A 13 -4.20 3.20 -4.04
C GLN A 13 -3.61 3.45 -2.64
N CYS A 14 -3.85 2.56 -1.69
CA CYS A 14 -3.38 2.67 -0.33
C CYS A 14 -2.36 1.58 -0.03
N VAL A 15 -1.43 1.90 0.87
CA VAL A 15 -0.47 0.94 1.45
C VAL A 15 -0.29 1.26 2.91
N VAL A 16 -0.09 0.24 3.74
CA VAL A 16 0.24 0.41 5.16
C VAL A 16 1.64 -0.12 5.41
N PHE A 17 2.49 0.73 6.00
CA PHE A 17 3.81 0.34 6.49
C PHE A 17 3.72 -0.04 7.95
N CYS A 18 4.10 -1.27 8.26
CA CYS A 18 4.06 -1.81 9.61
C CYS A 18 5.48 -1.99 10.14
N HIS A 19 5.78 -1.34 11.26
CA HIS A 19 7.01 -1.58 12.02
C HIS A 19 6.65 -2.34 13.30
N ARG A 20 7.20 -3.54 13.48
CA ARG A 20 6.99 -4.28 14.74
C ARG A 20 7.99 -3.76 15.77
N LYS A 21 7.47 -3.20 16.86
CA LYS A 21 8.32 -2.86 18.02
C LYS A 21 8.85 -4.17 18.61
N SER A 22 10.16 -4.35 18.60
CA SER A 22 10.81 -5.45 19.32
C SER A 22 10.56 -5.25 20.81
N SER A 23 9.67 -6.04 21.40
CA SER A 23 9.49 -6.10 22.84
C SER A 23 10.58 -7.00 23.43
N ALA A 24 11.24 -6.55 24.48
CA ALA A 24 12.28 -7.32 25.18
C ALA A 24 11.78 -8.67 25.75
N SER A 25 10.46 -8.90 25.78
CA SER A 25 9.81 -10.11 26.29
C SER A 25 9.45 -11.16 25.22
N GLY A 26 9.83 -10.98 23.94
CA GLY A 26 9.65 -12.00 22.90
C GLY A 26 8.19 -12.22 22.43
N GLU A 27 7.20 -11.65 23.13
CA GLU A 27 5.81 -11.59 22.65
C GLU A 27 5.68 -10.47 21.62
N GLY A 28 6.05 -10.79 20.38
CA GLY A 28 5.88 -9.93 19.23
C GLY A 28 4.40 -9.78 18.87
N HIS A 29 3.71 -8.85 19.54
CA HIS A 29 2.36 -8.48 19.13
C HIS A 29 2.38 -7.91 17.71
N VAL A 30 1.76 -8.64 16.78
CA VAL A 30 1.45 -8.11 15.45
C VAL A 30 0.28 -7.15 15.63
N SER A 31 0.50 -5.86 15.37
CA SER A 31 -0.58 -4.88 15.34
C SER A 31 -1.62 -5.30 14.29
N GLN A 32 -2.78 -5.77 14.73
CA GLN A 32 -3.89 -6.06 13.83
C GLN A 32 -4.64 -4.76 13.54
N LEU A 33 -4.55 -4.27 12.31
CA LEU A 33 -5.48 -3.25 11.83
C LEU A 33 -6.90 -3.81 11.78
N SER A 34 -7.87 -2.91 11.85
CA SER A 34 -9.29 -3.27 11.70
C SER A 34 -9.53 -4.08 10.41
N PRO A 35 -10.44 -5.08 10.41
CA PRO A 35 -10.80 -5.85 9.21
C PRO A 35 -11.25 -4.99 8.02
N GLN A 36 -11.62 -3.74 8.26
CA GLN A 36 -11.92 -2.76 7.21
C GLN A 36 -10.72 -2.48 6.29
N PHE A 37 -9.50 -2.73 6.76
CA PHE A 37 -8.24 -2.58 6.02
C PHE A 37 -7.74 -3.89 5.39
N SER A 38 -8.54 -4.96 5.40
CA SER A 38 -8.18 -6.27 4.83
C SER A 38 -7.86 -6.24 3.33
N ARG A 39 -8.33 -5.22 2.61
CA ARG A 39 -8.08 -5.02 1.18
C ARG A 39 -6.89 -4.12 0.86
N ILE A 40 -6.24 -3.53 1.87
CA ILE A 40 -5.07 -2.67 1.68
C ILE A 40 -3.83 -3.55 1.83
N ASN A 41 -2.79 -3.30 1.02
CA ASN A 41 -1.54 -4.04 1.13
C ASN A 41 -0.77 -3.64 2.39
N TRP A 42 -0.19 -4.63 3.09
CA TRP A 42 0.60 -4.41 4.29
C TRP A 42 2.05 -4.75 4.00
N VAL A 43 2.93 -3.79 4.26
CA VAL A 43 4.36 -3.94 4.00
C VAL A 43 5.10 -3.88 5.32
N SER A 44 5.84 -4.96 5.63
CA SER A 44 6.73 -4.99 6.78
C SER A 44 7.92 -4.07 6.55
N THR A 45 8.27 -3.27 7.56
CA THR A 45 9.45 -2.39 7.54
C THR A 45 10.60 -2.95 8.38
N ILE A 46 10.53 -4.23 8.76
CA ILE A 46 11.62 -4.91 9.45
C ILE A 46 12.72 -5.21 8.42
N ILE A 47 13.88 -4.61 8.62
CA ILE A 47 15.05 -4.72 7.74
C ILE A 47 16.23 -5.41 8.43
N ASP A 48 15.99 -5.99 9.61
CA ASP A 48 17.04 -6.65 10.40
C ASP A 48 17.56 -7.89 9.66
N ASP A 49 18.88 -8.07 9.68
CA ASP A 49 19.56 -9.19 9.05
C ASP A 49 19.22 -10.52 9.73
N HIS A 50 18.80 -10.47 10.99
CA HIS A 50 18.56 -11.66 11.82
C HIS A 50 17.21 -12.35 11.58
N ASP A 51 16.20 -11.63 11.12
CA ASP A 51 14.81 -12.12 11.03
C ASP A 51 14.47 -12.76 9.66
N ASP A 52 15.12 -12.34 8.56
CA ASP A 52 14.84 -12.81 7.19
C ASP A 52 16.12 -13.06 6.35
N GLY A 53 17.23 -13.35 7.03
CA GLY A 53 18.52 -13.62 6.40
C GLY A 53 19.08 -12.43 5.60
N GLY A 54 18.88 -11.20 6.09
CA GLY A 54 19.34 -9.97 5.45
C GLY A 54 18.52 -9.48 4.26
N LYS A 55 17.36 -10.09 3.98
CA LYS A 55 16.56 -9.77 2.78
C LYS A 55 15.44 -8.77 3.01
N GLY A 56 15.10 -8.44 4.26
CA GLY A 56 13.97 -7.57 4.59
C GLY A 56 14.05 -6.19 3.91
N GLY A 57 15.25 -5.60 3.82
CA GLY A 57 15.45 -4.32 3.13
C GLY A 57 15.19 -4.38 1.62
N GLU A 58 15.62 -5.45 0.95
CA GLU A 58 15.40 -5.64 -0.48
C GLU A 58 13.93 -5.95 -0.78
N GLN A 59 13.29 -6.78 0.05
CA GLN A 59 11.87 -7.08 -0.08
C GLN A 59 10.99 -5.84 0.13
N LEU A 60 11.30 -5.00 1.12
CA LEU A 60 10.63 -3.73 1.34
C LEU A 60 10.74 -2.81 0.12
N LYS A 61 11.94 -2.69 -0.47
CA LYS A 61 12.14 -1.90 -1.70
C LYS A 61 11.28 -2.42 -2.83
N GLN A 62 11.28 -3.74 -3.07
CA GLN A 62 10.51 -4.34 -4.16
C GLN A 62 9.00 -4.14 -3.98
N GLU A 63 8.47 -4.36 -2.78
CA GLU A 63 7.04 -4.15 -2.50
C GLU A 63 6.64 -2.68 -2.64
N PHE A 64 7.50 -1.76 -2.22
CA PHE A 64 7.24 -0.33 -2.39
C PHE A 64 7.30 0.10 -3.86
N SER A 65 8.28 -0.37 -4.63
CA SER A 65 8.36 -0.09 -6.08
C SER A 65 7.12 -0.59 -6.81
N LYS A 66 6.67 -1.82 -6.54
CA LYS A 66 5.42 -2.36 -7.13
C LYS A 66 4.20 -1.51 -6.76
N PHE A 67 4.15 -1.00 -5.53
CA PHE A 67 3.06 -0.11 -5.11
C PHE A 67 3.08 1.20 -5.90
N LEU A 68 4.26 1.83 -6.07
CA LEU A 68 4.40 3.06 -6.85
C LEU A 68 4.00 2.87 -8.31
N GLU A 69 4.41 1.76 -8.93
CA GLU A 69 4.02 1.42 -10.31
C GLU A 69 2.50 1.30 -10.44
N ARG A 70 1.83 0.58 -9.52
CA ARG A 70 0.37 0.46 -9.52
C ARG A 70 -0.32 1.81 -9.32
N LEU A 71 0.22 2.64 -8.43
CA LEU A 71 -0.33 3.97 -8.17
C LEU A 71 -0.22 4.87 -9.40
N LEU A 72 0.94 4.90 -10.06
CA LEU A 72 1.16 5.66 -11.29
C LEU A 72 0.23 5.20 -12.41
N ASN A 73 0.06 3.89 -12.60
CA ASN A 73 -0.87 3.35 -13.59
C ASN A 73 -2.32 3.80 -13.29
N ALA A 74 -2.75 3.74 -12.03
CA ALA A 74 -4.09 4.19 -11.64
C ALA A 74 -4.30 5.71 -11.83
N VAL A 75 -3.24 6.52 -11.67
CA VAL A 75 -3.30 7.97 -11.96
C VAL A 75 -3.41 8.21 -13.46
N ASN A 76 -2.63 7.50 -14.28
CA ASN A 76 -2.68 7.62 -15.74
C ASN A 76 -4.03 7.16 -16.31
N GLU A 77 -4.55 6.02 -15.86
CA GLU A 77 -5.88 5.52 -16.29
C GLU A 77 -7.00 6.53 -16.00
N ARG A 78 -6.91 7.23 -14.86
CA ARG A 78 -7.88 8.27 -14.50
C ARG A 78 -7.76 9.48 -15.40
N HIS A 79 -6.53 9.92 -15.70
CA HIS A 79 -6.29 11.01 -16.63
C HIS A 79 -6.83 10.68 -18.02
N ASP A 80 -6.56 9.47 -18.53
CA ASP A 80 -7.07 9.01 -19.83
C ASP A 80 -8.61 8.97 -19.86
N GLN A 81 -9.23 8.55 -18.76
CA GLN A 81 -10.69 8.57 -18.61
C GLN A 81 -11.26 10.00 -18.59
N GLU A 82 -10.58 10.93 -17.93
CA GLU A 82 -10.95 12.36 -17.90
C GLU A 82 -10.85 12.98 -19.31
N GLU A 83 -9.74 12.75 -20.03
CA GLU A 83 -9.56 13.18 -21.43
C GLU A 83 -10.65 12.63 -22.36
N LEU A 84 -10.96 11.33 -22.28
CA LEU A 84 -12.03 10.72 -23.07
C LEU A 84 -13.42 11.32 -22.76
N SER A 85 -13.65 11.74 -21.51
CA SER A 85 -14.92 12.35 -21.11
C SER A 85 -15.12 13.75 -21.68
N ILE A 86 -14.04 14.50 -21.90
CA ILE A 86 -14.06 15.82 -22.54
C ILE A 86 -14.40 15.66 -24.03
N ILE A 87 -13.69 14.77 -24.73
CA ILE A 87 -13.91 14.50 -26.18
C ILE A 87 -15.33 13.96 -26.45
N GLY A 88 -15.89 13.20 -25.50
CA GLY A 88 -17.26 12.69 -25.60
C GLY A 88 -18.34 13.76 -25.40
N HIS A 89 -18.03 14.90 -24.79
CA HIS A 89 -18.97 16.00 -24.55
C HIS A 89 -19.04 17.01 -25.71
N GLU A 90 -18.05 16.99 -26.61
CA GLU A 90 -17.99 17.85 -27.80
C GLU A 90 -18.66 17.23 -29.05
N ARG A 91 -19.48 16.19 -28.88
CA ARG A 91 -20.29 15.57 -29.95
C ARG A 91 -21.78 15.64 -29.71
#